data_AF-A0A660ZPD1-F1
#
_entry.id   AF-A0A660ZPD1-F1
#
_cell.length_a   1.000
_cell.length_b   1.000
_cell.length_c   1.000
_cell.angle_alpha   90.00
_cell.angle_beta   90.00
_cell.angle_gamma   90.00
#
_symmetry.space_group_name_H-M   'P 1'
#
loop_
_entity.id
_entity.type
_entity.pdbx_description
1 polymer ?
#
loop_
_entity_poly.entity_id
_entity_poly.type
_entity_poly.pdbx_seq_one_letter_code
_entity_poly.pdbx_strand_id
1 'polypeptide(L)' 'LYKRVGELSMRLLGRAALCREDVAELPSGHFLHRAMQSLSLTIAAGTSQIQRNIIGERVLGLPKEPRPQG' A
#
# COMPACT_ATOMS: atom_id res chain seq x y z
N LEU A 1 -6.82 -1.82 1.39
CA LEU A 1 -7.57 -2.21 0.17
C LEU A 1 -6.66 -2.24 -1.06
N TYR A 2 -6.08 -1.10 -1.47
CA TYR A 2 -5.26 -0.98 -2.68
C TYR A 2 -4.13 -2.02 -2.82
N LYS A 3 -3.35 -2.26 -1.76
CA LYS A 3 -2.26 -3.27 -1.79
C LYS A 3 -2.78 -4.68 -2.10
N ARG A 4 -3.85 -5.13 -1.43
CA ARG A 4 -4.41 -6.48 -1.62
C ARG A 4 -5.03 -6.65 -3.01
N VAL A 5 -5.72 -5.61 -3.50
CA VAL A 5 -6.28 -5.61 -4.86
C VAL A 5 -5.15 -5.69 -5.88
N GLY A 6 -4.11 -4.88 -5.72
CA GLY A 6 -2.92 -4.92 -6.57
C GLY A 6 -2.26 -6.30 -6.59
N GLU A 7 -2.04 -6.91 -5.42
CA GLU A 7 -1.46 -8.26 -5.30
C GLU A 7 -2.31 -9.33 -6.00
N LEU A 8 -3.64 -9.28 -5.85
CA LEU A 8 -4.54 -10.21 -6.53
C LEU A 8 -4.48 -10.03 -8.05
N SER A 9 -4.50 -8.79 -8.54
CA SER A 9 -4.37 -8.47 -9.97
C SER A 9 -3.05 -8.97 -10.56
N MET A 10 -1.94 -8.77 -9.84
CA MET A 10 -0.62 -9.27 -10.25
C MET A 10 -0.61 -10.80 -10.36
N ARG A 11 -1.28 -11.49 -9.44
CA ARG A 11 -1.42 -12.96 -9.48
C ARG A 11 -2.29 -13.45 -10.64
N LEU A 12 -3.40 -12.77 -10.92
CA LEU A 12 -4.32 -13.13 -12.02
C LEU A 12 -3.65 -12.97 -13.40
N LEU A 13 -2.89 -11.89 -13.59
CA LEU A 13 -2.21 -11.58 -14.85
C LEU A 13 -0.90 -12.37 -15.03
N GLY A 14 -0.37 -12.96 -13.97
CA GLY A 14 0.86 -13.74 -14.00
C GLY A 14 2.03 -12.94 -14.57
N ARG A 15 2.74 -13.50 -15.54
CA ARG A 15 3.93 -12.85 -16.13
C ARG A 15 3.62 -11.56 -16.88
N ALA A 16 2.41 -11.41 -17.43
CA ALA A 16 2.02 -10.19 -18.13
C ALA A 16 2.06 -8.96 -17.19
N ALA A 17 1.79 -9.16 -15.90
CA ALA A 17 1.80 -8.12 -14.88
C ALA A 17 3.18 -7.46 -14.65
N LEU A 18 4.25 -8.04 -15.20
CA LEU A 18 5.62 -7.51 -15.09
C LEU A 18 5.96 -6.50 -16.19
N CYS A 19 5.10 -6.35 -17.19
CA CYS A 19 5.29 -5.40 -18.29
C CYS A 19 4.66 -4.04 -17.96
N ARG A 20 5.35 -2.97 -18.39
CA ARG A 20 4.87 -1.60 -18.21
C ARG A 20 3.82 -1.23 -19.26
N GLU A 21 3.89 -1.85 -20.42
CA GLU A 21 2.91 -1.78 -21.50
C GLU A 21 1.94 -2.96 -21.42
N ASP A 22 0.79 -2.82 -22.05
CA ASP A 22 -0.19 -3.90 -22.17
C ASP A 22 0.35 -5.02 -23.06
N VAL A 23 0.14 -6.27 -22.64
CA VAL A 23 0.67 -7.46 -23.30
C VAL A 23 -0.47 -8.44 -23.54
N ALA A 24 -0.54 -9.01 -24.74
CA ALA A 24 -1.59 -9.95 -25.13
C ALA A 24 -3.00 -9.40 -24.84
N GLU A 25 -3.21 -8.11 -25.10
CA GLU A 25 -4.46 -7.38 -24.85
C GLU A 25 -4.88 -7.33 -23.36
N LEU A 26 -3.98 -7.71 -22.44
CA LEU A 26 -4.20 -7.60 -21.01
C LEU A 26 -3.75 -6.23 -20.48
N PRO A 27 -4.45 -5.68 -19.47
CA PRO A 27 -4.19 -4.35 -18.89
C PRO A 27 -2.98 -4.33 -17.94
N SER A 28 -1.85 -4.89 -18.36
CA SER A 28 -0.62 -5.04 -17.58
C SER A 28 -0.11 -3.72 -17.02
N GLY A 29 -0.05 -2.68 -17.86
CA GLY A 29 0.53 -1.40 -17.47
C GLY A 29 -0.25 -0.72 -16.35
N HIS A 30 -1.57 -0.77 -16.41
CA HIS A 30 -2.44 -0.23 -15.37
C HIS A 30 -2.23 -0.96 -14.03
N PHE A 31 -2.23 -2.28 -14.02
CA PHE A 31 -2.12 -3.04 -12.77
C PHE A 31 -0.73 -3.00 -12.15
N LEU A 32 0.34 -2.98 -12.97
CA LEU A 32 1.70 -2.74 -12.49
C LEU A 32 1.81 -1.37 -11.82
N HIS A 33 1.32 -0.32 -12.49
CA HIS A 33 1.34 1.04 -11.94
C HIS A 33 0.60 1.12 -10.60
N ARG A 34 -0.60 0.53 -10.52
CA ARG A 34 -1.40 0.50 -9.28
C ARG A 34 -0.70 -0.26 -8.15
N ALA A 35 -0.07 -1.39 -8.44
CA ALA A 35 0.67 -2.18 -7.45
C ALA A 35 1.83 -1.35 -6.88
N MET A 36 2.62 -0.70 -7.73
CA MET A 36 3.73 0.16 -7.31
C MET A 36 3.25 1.38 -6.51
N GLN A 37 2.19 2.06 -6.97
CA GLN A 37 1.59 3.20 -6.26
C GLN A 37 1.10 2.80 -4.86
N SER A 38 0.57 1.58 -4.70
CA SER A 38 0.06 1.09 -3.42
C SER A 38 1.12 1.01 -2.33
N LEU A 39 2.39 0.84 -2.70
CA LEU A 39 3.52 0.84 -1.77
C LEU A 39 3.73 2.25 -1.20
N SER A 40 3.75 3.27 -2.06
CA SER A 40 3.90 4.66 -1.65
C SER A 40 2.77 5.12 -0.72
N LEU A 41 1.55 4.62 -0.92
CA LEU A 41 0.41 4.95 -0.06
C LEU A 41 0.54 4.49 1.40
N THR A 42 1.45 3.55 1.71
CA THR A 42 1.65 3.10 3.09
C THR A 42 2.42 4.09 3.95
N ILE A 43 3.12 5.04 3.31
CA ILE A 43 3.92 6.09 3.95
C ILE A 43 3.39 7.49 3.65
N ALA A 44 2.69 7.66 2.52
CA ALA A 44 2.09 8.93 2.14
C ALA A 44 1.07 9.39 3.19
N ALA A 45 1.12 10.69 3.54
CA ALA A 45 0.28 11.32 4.57
C ALA A 45 0.41 10.73 5.98
N GLY A 46 1.53 10.06 6.28
CA GLY A 46 1.78 9.43 7.58
C GLY A 46 1.74 7.91 7.46
N THR A 47 2.70 7.23 8.10
CA THR A 47 2.75 5.78 8.01
C THR A 47 1.53 5.15 8.68
N SER A 48 1.16 3.94 8.24
CA SER A 48 0.08 3.19 8.90
C SER A 48 0.33 2.96 10.40
N GLN A 49 1.59 2.93 10.84
CA GLN A 49 1.92 2.82 12.26
C GLN A 49 1.57 4.10 13.02
N ILE A 50 1.98 5.26 12.51
CA ILE A 50 1.66 6.56 13.13
C ILE A 50 0.14 6.76 13.20
N GLN A 51 -0.59 6.42 12.13
CA GLN A 51 -2.05 6.52 12.13
C GLN A 51 -2.71 5.62 13.18
N ARG A 52 -2.21 4.40 13.39
CA ARG A 52 -2.70 3.52 14.46
C ARG A 52 -2.43 4.10 15.85
N ASN A 53 -1.28 4.73 16.04
CA ASN A 53 -0.93 5.37 17.31
C ASN A 53 -1.84 6.57 17.60
N ILE A 54 -2.11 7.41 16.59
CA ILE A 54 -3.05 8.53 16.71
C ILE A 54 -4.45 8.03 17.11
N ILE A 55 -4.94 6.94 16.50
CA ILE A 55 -6.22 6.33 16.87
C ILE A 55 -6.16 5.81 18.31
N GLY A 56 -5.08 5.09 18.68
CA GLY A 56 -4.86 4.59 20.03
C GLY A 56 -4.92 5.70 21.08
N GLU A 57 -4.16 6.77 20.90
CA GLU A 57 -4.05 7.87 21.86
C GLU A 57 -5.30 8.75 21.88
N ARG A 58 -5.79 9.18 20.70
CA ARG A 58 -6.82 10.23 20.61
C ARG A 58 -8.25 9.71 20.57
N VAL A 59 -8.46 8.50 20.05
CA VAL A 59 -9.80 7.90 19.95
C VAL A 59 -10.02 6.90 21.07
N LEU A 60 -9.01 6.07 21.37
CA LEU A 60 -9.13 4.98 22.34
C LEU A 60 -8.57 5.33 23.73
N GLY A 61 -7.90 6.48 23.91
CA GLY A 61 -7.38 6.94 25.20
C GLY A 61 -6.17 6.12 25.72
N LEU A 62 -5.47 5.41 24.85
CA LEU A 62 -4.27 4.65 25.22
C LEU A 62 -3.10 5.60 25.60
N PRO A 63 -2.18 5.16 26.47
CA PRO A 63 -0.98 5.93 26.77
C PRO A 63 -0.17 6.27 25.52
N LYS A 64 0.45 7.45 25.54
CA LYS A 64 1.29 7.95 24.44
C LYS A 64 2.52 7.07 24.23
N GLU A 65 2.89 6.85 22.96
CA GLU A 65 4.11 6.12 22.64
C GLU A 65 5.36 6.79 23.25
N PRO A 66 6.34 6.00 23.76
CA PRO A 66 7.59 6.55 24.27
C PRO A 66 8.33 7.33 23.18
N ARG A 67 8.80 8.54 23.50
CA ARG A 67 9.65 9.30 22.58
C ARG A 67 11.00 8.59 22.44
N PRO A 68 11.52 8.36 21.22
CA PRO A 68 12.85 7.79 21.04
C PRO A 68 13.87 8.66 21.78
N GLN A 69 14.69 8.04 22.62
CA GLN A 69 15.83 8.71 23.26
C GLN A 69 16.90 8.85 22.17
N GLY A 70 17.15 10.10 21.75
CA GLY A 70 18.21 10.43 20.81
C GLY A 70 19.57 10.41 21.47
#